data_AF-A0A9P5URF7-F1
#
_entry.id   AF-A0A9P5URF7-F1
#
_cell.length_a   1.000
_cell.length_b   1.000
_cell.length_c   1.000
_cell.angle_alpha   90.00
_cell.angle_beta   90.00
_cell.angle_gamma   90.00
#
_symmetry.space_group_name_H-M   'P 1'
#
loop_
_entity.id
_entity.type
_entity.pdbx_description
1 polymer ?
#
loop_
_entity_poly.entity_id
_entity_poly.type
_entity_poly.pdbx_seq_one_letter_code
_entity_poly.pdbx_strand_id
1 'polypeptide(L)'
;MSEVTDLAIGIDLGTTYSCVAVWEGERVEIIANEQGNRTTPSYVAFADQERLIGDAAKNQAAMNPTNTVFDAKRLIGRRFDDPEVKSDMKHWPFTVIDKDTAPFIQVDYQGEKKEFSPQEISAMVLVKMKEIAEAKLGKTVTKAVITVPAYFNDAQRHATKDAGAIAGLDVLRIINEPTAAAIAYGLDSKETKEKNVLIFDLGGGTFDVSLLAITGGVFAVKATAGDTHLGGEDFDNTLLEHFKEEFKRKHKKDISGDARATRRLRTACERAKRTLSSLAQTTIEVDSLFEGVDFQANITRARFEEINSTHFNNTIEPVKKVLKDAKFAKKEV
;
A
#
# COMPACT_ATOMS: atom_id res chain seq x y z
N MET A 1 9.42 4.77 -33.65
CA MET A 1 9.48 5.32 -32.28
C MET A 1 8.09 5.88 -31.98
N SER A 2 7.46 5.43 -30.89
CA SER A 2 6.22 6.03 -30.40
C SER A 2 6.47 7.51 -30.10
N GLU A 3 5.46 8.35 -30.33
CA GLU A 3 5.52 9.76 -29.98
C GLU A 3 5.62 9.88 -28.44
N VAL A 4 6.56 10.70 -27.95
CA VAL A 4 6.73 10.95 -26.51
C VAL A 4 5.76 12.06 -26.11
N THR A 5 5.03 11.89 -25.01
CA THR A 5 4.16 12.95 -24.50
C THR A 5 4.97 13.97 -23.68
N ASP A 6 4.57 15.23 -23.77
CA ASP A 6 5.06 16.29 -22.87
C ASP A 6 4.33 16.28 -21.52
N LEU A 7 3.23 15.53 -21.40
CA LEU A 7 2.46 15.41 -20.17
C LEU A 7 3.24 14.64 -19.10
N ALA A 8 3.09 15.09 -17.86
CA ALA A 8 3.51 14.33 -16.67
C ALA A 8 2.31 13.56 -16.10
N ILE A 9 2.57 12.37 -15.57
CA ILE A 9 1.58 11.59 -14.82
C ILE A 9 1.76 11.76 -13.32
N GLY A 10 0.67 11.67 -12.57
CA GLY A 10 0.70 11.56 -11.11
C GLY A 10 0.56 10.10 -10.72
N ILE A 11 1.50 9.59 -9.92
CA ILE A 11 1.47 8.21 -9.43
C ILE A 11 1.39 8.23 -7.92
N ASP A 12 0.32 7.62 -7.40
CA ASP A 12 0.27 7.21 -6.01
C ASP A 12 0.89 5.83 -5.86
N LEU A 13 2.10 5.76 -5.31
CA LEU A 13 2.81 4.49 -5.07
C LEU A 13 2.48 4.00 -3.66
N GLY A 14 1.32 3.38 -3.48
CA GLY A 14 0.87 2.90 -2.17
C GLY A 14 1.45 1.54 -1.77
N THR A 15 1.34 1.20 -0.48
CA THR A 15 1.87 -0.05 0.09
C THR A 15 1.25 -1.29 -0.53
N THR A 16 -0.09 -1.32 -0.61
CA THR A 16 -0.85 -2.48 -1.10
C THR A 16 -1.40 -2.28 -2.50
N TYR A 17 -1.70 -1.03 -2.87
CA TYR A 17 -2.24 -0.64 -4.16
C TYR A 17 -1.58 0.64 -4.62
N SER A 18 -1.38 0.76 -5.93
CA SER A 18 -0.93 1.97 -6.59
C SER A 18 -2.01 2.51 -7.53
N CYS A 19 -2.00 3.81 -7.76
CA CYS A 19 -2.94 4.52 -8.62
C CYS A 19 -2.17 5.44 -9.57
N VAL A 20 -2.66 5.60 -10.80
CA VAL A 20 -2.08 6.53 -11.76
C VAL A 20 -3.16 7.44 -12.35
N ALA A 21 -2.82 8.71 -12.45
CA ALA A 21 -3.70 9.75 -12.93
C ALA A 21 -2.97 10.68 -13.92
N VAL A 22 -3.74 11.31 -14.80
CA VAL A 22 -3.25 12.35 -15.71
C VAL A 22 -4.13 13.59 -15.58
N TRP A 23 -3.51 14.76 -15.73
CA TRP A 23 -4.23 16.02 -15.87
C TRP A 23 -4.42 16.33 -17.36
N GLU A 24 -5.64 16.20 -17.86
CA GLU A 24 -5.97 16.44 -19.26
C GLU A 24 -7.26 17.27 -19.36
N GLY A 25 -7.23 18.36 -20.15
CA GLY A 25 -8.42 19.19 -20.38
C GLY A 25 -9.02 19.80 -19.11
N GLU A 26 -8.17 20.34 -18.23
CA GLU A 26 -8.55 20.97 -16.95
C GLU A 26 -9.18 20.05 -15.90
N ARG A 27 -9.08 18.73 -16.08
CA ARG A 27 -9.57 17.75 -15.11
C ARG A 27 -8.54 16.67 -14.82
N VAL A 28 -8.64 16.09 -13.62
CA VAL A 28 -7.93 14.86 -13.26
C VAL A 28 -8.70 13.68 -13.82
N GLU A 29 -8.02 12.81 -14.58
CA GLU A 29 -8.53 11.49 -14.96
C GLU A 29 -7.73 10.40 -14.25
N ILE A 30 -8.42 9.58 -13.45
CA ILE A 30 -7.86 8.35 -12.88
C ILE A 30 -7.92 7.25 -13.93
N ILE A 31 -6.77 6.69 -14.27
CA ILE A 31 -6.64 5.74 -15.38
C ILE A 31 -6.90 4.32 -14.87
N ALA A 32 -7.82 3.61 -15.52
CA ALA A 32 -8.05 2.21 -15.23
C ALA A 32 -6.99 1.33 -15.90
N ASN A 33 -6.58 0.25 -15.23
CA ASN A 33 -5.70 -0.76 -15.79
C ASN A 33 -6.42 -1.66 -16.82
N GLU A 34 -5.71 -2.64 -17.38
CA GLU A 34 -6.25 -3.56 -18.39
C GLU A 34 -7.45 -4.41 -17.94
N GLN A 35 -7.69 -4.51 -16.63
CA GLN A 35 -8.84 -5.20 -16.04
C GLN A 35 -10.01 -4.25 -15.69
N GLY A 36 -9.86 -2.95 -15.98
CA GLY A 36 -10.83 -1.92 -15.63
C GLY A 36 -10.72 -1.41 -14.18
N ASN A 37 -9.70 -1.83 -13.43
CA ASN A 37 -9.49 -1.40 -12.05
C ASN A 37 -8.77 -0.04 -12.00
N ARG A 38 -9.28 0.91 -11.20
CA ARG A 38 -8.67 2.24 -11.00
C ARG A 38 -7.49 2.24 -10.03
N THR A 39 -7.24 1.12 -9.37
CA THR A 39 -6.05 0.88 -8.55
C THR A 39 -5.49 -0.47 -8.94
N THR A 40 -4.17 -0.60 -8.91
CA THR A 40 -3.47 -1.84 -9.26
C THR A 40 -2.70 -2.33 -8.03
N PRO A 41 -2.78 -3.61 -7.64
CA PRO A 41 -2.01 -4.12 -6.51
C PRO A 41 -0.51 -3.82 -6.64
N SER A 42 0.13 -3.41 -5.55
CA SER A 42 1.59 -3.21 -5.47
C SER A 42 2.30 -4.55 -5.28
N TYR A 43 2.09 -5.46 -6.23
CA TYR A 43 2.56 -6.86 -6.21
C TYR A 43 3.45 -7.13 -7.40
N VAL A 44 4.54 -7.86 -7.17
CA VAL A 44 5.45 -8.37 -8.20
C VAL A 44 5.67 -9.86 -7.95
N ALA A 45 5.42 -10.70 -8.95
CA ALA A 45 5.70 -12.12 -8.85
C ALA A 45 6.68 -12.56 -9.93
N PHE A 46 7.59 -13.45 -9.53
CA PHE A 46 8.59 -14.04 -10.39
C PHE A 46 8.15 -15.47 -10.70
N ALA A 47 7.68 -15.69 -11.91
CA ALA A 47 7.36 -17.01 -12.45
C ALA A 47 8.52 -17.52 -13.30
N ASP A 48 8.47 -18.77 -13.77
CA ASP A 48 9.61 -19.43 -14.43
C ASP A 48 10.15 -18.67 -15.64
N GLN A 49 9.28 -18.03 -16.44
CA GLN A 49 9.68 -17.34 -17.67
C GLN A 49 9.29 -15.87 -17.72
N GLU A 50 8.47 -15.39 -16.80
CA GLU A 50 7.92 -14.03 -16.84
C GLU A 50 7.84 -13.39 -15.46
N ARG A 51 7.84 -12.06 -15.46
CA ARG A 51 7.52 -11.27 -14.27
C ARG A 51 6.09 -10.80 -14.39
N LEU A 52 5.29 -11.10 -13.38
CA LEU A 52 3.92 -10.65 -13.27
C LEU A 52 3.89 -9.44 -12.34
N ILE A 53 3.09 -8.43 -12.66
CA ILE A 53 2.96 -7.21 -11.85
C ILE A 53 1.47 -6.88 -11.73
N GLY A 54 1.04 -6.40 -10.56
CA GLY A 54 -0.35 -5.99 -10.34
C GLY A 54 -1.30 -7.14 -10.05
N ASP A 55 -2.47 -7.10 -10.67
CA ASP A 55 -3.54 -8.08 -10.45
C ASP A 55 -3.09 -9.51 -10.77
N ALA A 56 -2.32 -9.71 -11.85
CA ALA A 56 -1.78 -11.02 -12.22
C ALA A 56 -0.89 -11.61 -11.12
N ALA A 57 0.02 -10.80 -10.56
CA ALA A 57 0.89 -11.21 -9.45
C ALA A 57 0.08 -11.52 -8.18
N LYS A 58 -0.88 -10.67 -7.83
CA LYS A 58 -1.74 -10.87 -6.63
C LYS A 58 -2.57 -12.16 -6.75
N ASN A 59 -3.10 -12.46 -7.92
CA ASN A 59 -3.96 -13.63 -8.15
C ASN A 59 -3.24 -14.96 -7.96
N GLN A 60 -1.96 -15.07 -8.34
CA GLN A 60 -1.18 -16.29 -8.20
C GLN A 60 -0.41 -16.40 -6.87
N ALA A 61 -0.53 -15.41 -5.97
CA ALA A 61 0.23 -15.35 -4.71
C ALA A 61 0.05 -16.59 -3.80
N ALA A 62 -1.08 -17.30 -3.90
CA ALA A 62 -1.31 -18.54 -3.14
C ALA A 62 -0.60 -19.76 -3.74
N MET A 63 -0.30 -19.75 -5.05
CA MET A 63 0.38 -20.85 -5.74
C MET A 63 1.91 -20.68 -5.73
N ASN A 64 2.39 -19.44 -5.66
CA ASN A 64 3.81 -19.11 -5.67
C ASN A 64 4.17 -18.09 -4.56
N PRO A 65 3.94 -18.42 -3.28
CA PRO A 65 4.02 -17.44 -2.20
C PRO A 65 5.44 -16.89 -1.96
N THR A 66 6.48 -17.72 -2.13
CA THR A 66 7.88 -17.35 -1.84
C THR A 66 8.48 -16.42 -2.89
N ASN A 67 7.95 -16.43 -4.12
CA ASN A 67 8.41 -15.58 -5.21
C ASN A 67 7.39 -14.49 -5.59
N THR A 68 6.42 -14.23 -4.71
CA THR A 68 5.45 -13.13 -4.87
C THR A 68 5.71 -12.09 -3.80
N VAL A 69 6.27 -10.97 -4.24
CA VAL A 69 6.68 -9.85 -3.40
C VAL A 69 5.56 -8.81 -3.32
N PHE A 70 5.32 -8.32 -2.12
CA PHE A 70 4.41 -7.23 -1.79
C PHE A 70 4.99 -6.45 -0.60
N ASP A 71 4.39 -5.33 -0.22
CA ASP A 71 4.85 -4.46 0.88
C ASP A 71 6.28 -3.93 0.75
N ALA A 72 6.84 -3.89 -0.46
CA ALA A 72 8.18 -3.35 -0.70
C ALA A 72 8.34 -1.91 -0.18
N LYS A 73 7.24 -1.15 -0.09
CA LYS A 73 7.20 0.20 0.50
C LYS A 73 7.53 0.23 2.00
N ARG A 74 7.31 -0.87 2.75
CA ARG A 74 7.74 -0.99 4.15
C ARG A 74 9.26 -1.20 4.27
N LEU A 75 9.93 -1.71 3.23
CA LEU A 75 11.39 -1.93 3.20
C LEU A 75 12.19 -0.77 2.60
N ILE A 76 11.57 0.02 1.71
CA ILE A 76 12.29 1.02 0.92
C ILE A 76 12.98 2.07 1.80
N GLY A 77 14.28 2.30 1.55
CA GLY A 77 15.10 3.27 2.28
C GLY A 77 15.39 2.93 3.74
N ARG A 78 15.09 1.70 4.20
CA ARG A 78 15.42 1.22 5.55
C ARG A 78 16.71 0.42 5.60
N ARG A 79 17.17 0.15 6.82
CA ARG A 79 18.28 -0.76 7.11
C ARG A 79 17.74 -2.13 7.49
N PHE A 80 18.48 -3.19 7.19
CA PHE A 80 18.10 -4.56 7.49
C PHE A 80 17.97 -4.83 9.00
N ASP A 81 18.70 -4.10 9.83
CA ASP A 81 18.70 -4.18 11.30
C ASP A 81 17.60 -3.33 11.98
N ASP A 82 16.80 -2.59 11.21
CA ASP A 82 15.67 -1.82 11.73
C ASP A 82 14.66 -2.75 12.44
N PRO A 83 14.28 -2.48 13.71
CA PRO A 83 13.32 -3.30 14.44
C PRO A 83 12.00 -3.51 13.69
N GLU A 84 11.56 -2.50 12.95
CA GLU A 84 10.32 -2.57 12.17
C GLU A 84 10.46 -3.58 11.02
N VAL A 85 11.58 -3.55 10.28
CA VAL A 85 11.91 -4.54 9.24
C VAL A 85 11.97 -5.95 9.84
N LYS A 86 12.59 -6.13 11.01
CA LYS A 86 12.64 -7.43 11.70
C LYS A 86 11.28 -7.94 12.13
N SER A 87 10.36 -7.04 12.46
CA SER A 87 8.98 -7.40 12.81
C SER A 87 8.23 -7.86 11.57
N ASP A 88 8.26 -7.07 10.50
CA ASP A 88 7.53 -7.34 9.26
C ASP A 88 7.99 -8.64 8.57
N MET A 89 9.30 -8.92 8.58
CA MET A 89 9.89 -10.14 8.01
C MET A 89 9.28 -11.45 8.57
N LYS A 90 8.68 -11.42 9.76
CA LYS A 90 8.01 -12.59 10.36
C LYS A 90 6.69 -12.94 9.68
N HIS A 91 6.12 -12.00 8.93
CA HIS A 91 4.80 -12.10 8.33
C HIS A 91 4.84 -12.32 6.82
N TRP A 92 6.00 -12.14 6.19
CA TRP A 92 6.17 -12.33 4.75
C TRP A 92 6.56 -13.76 4.37
N PRO A 93 6.02 -14.28 3.25
CA PRO A 93 6.40 -15.60 2.74
C PRO A 93 7.69 -15.59 1.92
N PHE A 94 8.12 -14.42 1.42
CA PHE A 94 9.34 -14.26 0.64
C PHE A 94 10.55 -13.99 1.55
N THR A 95 11.75 -14.25 1.03
CA THR A 95 12.98 -14.10 1.83
C THR A 95 13.52 -12.68 1.72
N VAL A 96 13.86 -12.08 2.86
CA VAL A 96 14.62 -10.83 2.94
C VAL A 96 16.00 -11.12 3.54
N ILE A 97 17.05 -10.70 2.86
CA ILE A 97 18.46 -10.91 3.24
C ILE A 97 19.16 -9.57 3.53
N ASP A 98 20.24 -9.63 4.29
CA ASP A 98 21.13 -8.50 4.50
C ASP A 98 22.13 -8.40 3.35
N LYS A 99 22.26 -7.21 2.76
CA LYS A 99 23.32 -6.88 1.83
C LYS A 99 23.90 -5.52 2.21
N ASP A 100 25.06 -5.55 2.84
CA ASP A 100 25.76 -4.35 3.32
C ASP A 100 24.86 -3.43 4.17
N THR A 101 24.10 -4.01 5.10
CA THR A 101 23.12 -3.36 5.99
C THR A 101 21.80 -2.94 5.34
N ALA A 102 21.63 -3.12 4.03
CA ALA A 102 20.37 -2.86 3.34
C ALA A 102 19.55 -4.16 3.18
N PRO A 103 18.22 -4.11 3.34
CA PRO A 103 17.37 -5.26 3.10
C PRO A 103 17.24 -5.51 1.59
N PHE A 104 17.48 -6.75 1.15
CA PHE A 104 17.26 -7.21 -0.22
C PHE A 104 16.24 -8.34 -0.24
N ILE A 105 15.38 -8.38 -1.25
CA ILE A 105 14.40 -9.44 -1.46
C ILE A 105 15.03 -10.52 -2.35
N GLN A 106 15.12 -11.74 -1.85
CA GLN A 106 15.63 -12.89 -2.59
C GLN A 106 14.47 -13.74 -3.11
N VAL A 107 14.46 -14.02 -4.41
CA VAL A 107 13.47 -14.84 -5.12
C VAL A 107 14.15 -15.81 -6.07
N ASP A 108 13.47 -16.90 -6.40
CA ASP A 108 13.86 -17.78 -7.50
C ASP A 108 13.20 -17.28 -8.80
N TYR A 109 14.02 -16.93 -9.79
CA TYR A 109 13.57 -16.47 -11.10
C TYR A 109 14.42 -17.08 -12.20
N GLN A 110 13.78 -17.72 -13.19
CA GLN A 110 14.45 -18.41 -14.30
C GLN A 110 15.46 -19.47 -13.83
N GLY A 111 15.14 -20.19 -12.74
CA GLY A 111 16.01 -21.23 -12.18
C GLY A 111 17.22 -20.71 -11.40
N GLU A 112 17.32 -19.39 -11.19
CA GLU A 112 18.40 -18.77 -10.43
C GLU A 112 17.86 -17.96 -9.25
N LYS A 113 18.63 -17.90 -8.17
CA LYS A 113 18.39 -16.95 -7.10
C LYS A 113 18.73 -15.55 -7.57
N LYS A 114 17.75 -14.66 -7.57
CA LYS A 114 17.90 -13.23 -7.84
C LYS A 114 17.66 -12.45 -6.56
N GLU A 115 18.40 -11.36 -6.42
CA GLU A 115 18.29 -10.43 -5.30
C GLU A 115 17.88 -9.08 -5.86
N PHE A 116 16.80 -8.52 -5.31
CA PHE A 116 16.30 -7.21 -5.69
C PHE A 116 16.28 -6.29 -4.48
N SER A 117 16.74 -5.06 -4.69
CA SER A 117 16.49 -3.99 -3.74
C SER A 117 14.98 -3.65 -3.70
N PRO A 118 14.47 -3.09 -2.60
CA PRO A 118 13.10 -2.58 -2.54
C PRO A 118 12.81 -1.55 -3.64
N GLN A 119 13.81 -0.75 -4.02
CA GLN A 119 13.74 0.22 -5.11
C GLN A 119 13.46 -0.46 -6.45
N GLU A 120 14.12 -1.58 -6.76
CA GLU A 120 13.87 -2.34 -7.98
C GLU A 120 12.47 -2.95 -8.01
N ILE A 121 11.97 -3.46 -6.88
CA ILE A 121 10.59 -3.97 -6.79
C ILE A 121 9.58 -2.82 -6.98
N SER A 122 9.77 -1.69 -6.31
CA SER A 122 8.93 -0.50 -6.50
C SER A 122 9.03 0.04 -7.94
N ALA A 123 10.20 -0.02 -8.57
CA ALA A 123 10.37 0.37 -9.96
C ALA A 123 9.54 -0.50 -10.91
N MET A 124 9.45 -1.81 -10.67
CA MET A 124 8.57 -2.69 -11.45
C MET A 124 7.10 -2.27 -11.33
N VAL A 125 6.64 -1.91 -10.12
CA VAL A 125 5.28 -1.35 -9.93
C VAL A 125 5.10 -0.03 -10.68
N LEU A 126 6.10 0.86 -10.65
CA LEU A 126 6.08 2.13 -11.38
C LEU A 126 6.09 1.93 -12.90
N VAL A 127 6.83 0.95 -13.42
CA VAL A 127 6.78 0.53 -14.83
C VAL A 127 5.35 0.13 -15.20
N LYS A 128 4.68 -0.67 -14.37
CA LYS A 128 3.28 -1.03 -14.61
C LYS A 128 2.35 0.19 -14.62
N MET A 129 2.55 1.15 -13.71
CA MET A 129 1.75 2.39 -13.67
C MET A 129 1.98 3.25 -14.92
N LYS A 130 3.24 3.32 -15.37
CA LYS A 130 3.62 3.97 -16.63
C LYS A 130 2.95 3.28 -17.83
N GLU A 131 3.04 1.96 -17.95
CA GLU A 131 2.40 1.20 -19.04
C GLU A 131 0.89 1.42 -19.11
N ILE A 132 0.21 1.46 -17.96
CA ILE A 132 -1.23 1.77 -17.88
C ILE A 132 -1.52 3.17 -18.44
N ALA A 133 -0.71 4.16 -18.07
CA ALA A 133 -0.87 5.52 -18.60
C ALA A 133 -0.54 5.60 -20.10
N GLU A 134 0.51 4.92 -20.56
CA GLU A 134 0.90 4.87 -21.97
C GLU A 134 -0.19 4.21 -22.82
N ALA A 135 -0.80 3.13 -22.35
CA ALA A 135 -1.92 2.47 -23.02
C ALA A 135 -3.13 3.39 -23.19
N LYS A 136 -3.40 4.24 -22.19
CA LYS A 136 -4.47 5.24 -22.25
C LYS A 136 -4.15 6.41 -23.19
N LEU A 137 -2.92 6.91 -23.14
CA LEU A 137 -2.51 8.12 -23.87
C LEU A 137 -2.07 7.82 -25.32
N GLY A 138 -1.74 6.57 -25.64
CA GLY A 138 -1.18 6.17 -26.94
C GLY A 138 0.21 6.75 -27.21
N LYS A 139 0.89 7.26 -26.18
CA LYS A 139 2.19 7.94 -26.24
C LYS A 139 3.11 7.46 -25.13
N THR A 140 4.42 7.53 -25.34
CA THR A 140 5.42 7.17 -24.33
C THR A 140 5.47 8.24 -23.24
N VAL A 141 5.39 7.81 -21.97
CA VAL A 141 5.42 8.68 -20.79
C VAL A 141 6.81 8.66 -20.18
N THR A 142 7.39 9.84 -19.98
CA THR A 142 8.75 9.97 -19.42
C THR A 142 8.80 10.78 -18.14
N LYS A 143 7.75 11.52 -17.77
CA LYS A 143 7.76 12.43 -16.62
C LYS A 143 6.69 12.02 -15.61
N ALA A 144 7.05 12.05 -14.33
CA ALA A 144 6.10 11.73 -13.26
C ALA A 144 6.28 12.59 -12.01
N VAL A 145 5.19 12.75 -11.27
CA VAL A 145 5.17 13.14 -9.86
C VAL A 145 4.77 11.91 -9.06
N ILE A 146 5.56 11.54 -8.05
CA ILE A 146 5.34 10.33 -7.25
C ILE A 146 5.05 10.74 -5.80
N THR A 147 4.03 10.12 -5.19
CA THR A 147 3.67 10.36 -3.79
C THR A 147 4.53 9.55 -2.82
N VAL A 148 4.70 10.08 -1.60
CA VAL A 148 5.29 9.37 -0.45
C VAL A 148 4.57 9.79 0.84
N PRO A 149 4.61 8.98 1.91
CA PRO A 149 4.10 9.39 3.22
C PRO A 149 4.78 10.67 3.74
N ALA A 150 4.10 11.46 4.57
CA ALA A 150 4.64 12.75 5.01
C ALA A 150 5.88 12.58 5.90
N TYR A 151 5.91 11.52 6.72
CA TYR A 151 7.01 11.20 7.63
C TYR A 151 8.16 10.44 6.98
N PHE A 152 8.10 10.11 5.67
CA PHE A 152 9.26 9.50 5.00
C PHE A 152 10.48 10.38 5.19
N ASN A 153 11.55 9.76 5.70
CA ASN A 153 12.83 10.43 5.88
C ASN A 153 13.53 10.63 4.52
N ASP A 154 14.66 11.35 4.53
CA ASP A 154 15.39 11.67 3.31
C ASP A 154 15.84 10.41 2.54
N ALA A 155 16.29 9.36 3.25
CA ALA A 155 16.72 8.11 2.63
C ALA A 155 15.56 7.40 1.91
N GLN A 156 14.38 7.37 2.52
CA GLN A 156 13.18 6.77 1.91
C GLN A 156 12.70 7.58 0.70
N ARG A 157 12.71 8.92 0.78
CA ARG A 157 12.37 9.81 -0.34
C ARG A 157 13.33 9.64 -1.51
N HIS A 158 14.62 9.56 -1.23
CA HIS A 158 15.63 9.30 -2.26
C HIS A 158 15.44 7.93 -2.89
N ALA A 159 15.23 6.88 -2.08
CA ALA A 159 15.00 5.54 -2.58
C ALA A 159 13.74 5.42 -3.47
N THR A 160 12.64 6.12 -3.13
CA THR A 160 11.46 6.19 -4.00
C THR A 160 11.74 6.95 -5.30
N LYS A 161 12.52 8.03 -5.24
CA LYS A 161 12.94 8.75 -6.45
C LYS A 161 13.82 7.87 -7.36
N ASP A 162 14.73 7.10 -6.78
CA ASP A 162 15.58 6.14 -7.49
C ASP A 162 14.74 5.06 -8.16
N ALA A 163 13.70 4.53 -7.48
CA ALA A 163 12.75 3.60 -8.08
C ALA A 163 12.08 4.19 -9.34
N GLY A 164 11.71 5.48 -9.31
CA GLY A 164 11.19 6.19 -10.50
C GLY A 164 12.22 6.29 -11.62
N ALA A 165 13.48 6.61 -11.30
CA ALA A 165 14.55 6.65 -12.28
C ALA A 165 14.81 5.27 -12.92
N ILE A 166 14.84 4.20 -12.12
CA ILE A 166 14.97 2.81 -12.59
C ILE A 166 13.80 2.43 -13.52
N ALA A 167 12.59 2.92 -13.24
CA ALA A 167 11.42 2.74 -14.10
C ALA A 167 11.45 3.56 -15.41
N GLY A 168 12.51 4.35 -15.64
CA GLY A 168 12.64 5.22 -16.80
C GLY A 168 11.68 6.42 -16.76
N LEU A 169 11.44 6.95 -15.55
CA LEU A 169 10.69 8.18 -15.31
C LEU A 169 11.63 9.28 -14.78
N ASP A 170 11.56 10.45 -15.41
CA ASP A 170 12.02 11.72 -14.85
C ASP A 170 11.06 12.15 -13.74
N VAL A 171 11.48 11.93 -12.51
CA VAL A 171 10.71 12.26 -11.31
C VAL A 171 10.83 13.77 -11.04
N LEU A 172 9.87 14.52 -11.59
CA LEU A 172 9.79 15.98 -11.50
C LEU A 172 9.69 16.45 -10.05
N ARG A 173 8.95 15.69 -9.23
CA ARG A 173 8.74 15.99 -7.81
C ARG A 173 8.33 14.75 -7.05
N ILE A 174 8.85 14.63 -5.83
CA ILE A 174 8.27 13.79 -4.79
C ILE A 174 7.33 14.67 -3.98
N ILE A 175 6.07 14.27 -3.85
CA ILE A 175 5.05 15.01 -3.09
C ILE A 175 4.55 14.16 -1.92
N ASN A 176 4.20 14.80 -0.81
CA ASN A 176 3.60 14.09 0.30
C ASN A 176 2.17 13.67 -0.06
N GLU A 177 1.79 12.44 0.27
CA GLU A 177 0.43 11.89 0.14
C GLU A 177 -0.63 12.86 0.71
N PRO A 178 -0.53 13.37 1.95
CA PRO A 178 -1.51 14.31 2.46
C PRO A 178 -1.50 15.64 1.69
N THR A 179 -0.36 16.10 1.17
CA THR A 179 -0.36 17.32 0.33
C THR A 179 -1.08 17.07 -0.99
N ALA A 180 -0.89 15.91 -1.62
CA ALA A 180 -1.61 15.52 -2.82
C ALA A 180 -3.13 15.41 -2.57
N ALA A 181 -3.53 14.82 -1.44
CA ALA A 181 -4.93 14.76 -1.01
C ALA A 181 -5.51 16.16 -0.74
N ALA A 182 -4.75 17.06 -0.12
CA ALA A 182 -5.15 18.45 0.09
C ALA A 182 -5.35 19.18 -1.24
N ILE A 183 -4.46 18.98 -2.21
CA ILE A 183 -4.59 19.54 -3.56
C ILE A 183 -5.86 19.02 -4.21
N ALA A 184 -6.13 17.71 -4.14
CA ALA A 184 -7.35 17.12 -4.67
C ALA A 184 -8.62 17.68 -4.02
N TYR A 185 -8.61 17.91 -2.70
CA TYR A 185 -9.71 18.54 -1.96
C TYR A 185 -9.90 20.02 -2.31
N GLY A 186 -8.81 20.76 -2.48
CA GLY A 186 -8.79 22.20 -2.69
C GLY A 186 -8.83 22.67 -4.14
N LEU A 187 -8.71 21.75 -5.10
CA LEU A 187 -8.50 22.03 -6.53
C LEU A 187 -9.53 23.00 -7.14
N ASP A 188 -10.81 22.82 -6.78
CA ASP A 188 -11.93 23.63 -7.28
C ASP A 188 -12.34 24.76 -6.31
N SER A 189 -11.64 24.90 -5.18
CA SER A 189 -12.02 25.87 -4.15
C SER A 189 -11.66 27.29 -4.56
N LYS A 190 -12.69 28.12 -4.80
CA LYS A 190 -12.54 29.57 -5.02
C LYS A 190 -12.39 30.37 -3.72
N GLU A 191 -12.21 29.70 -2.59
CA GLU A 191 -12.14 30.38 -1.31
C GLU A 191 -10.79 31.06 -1.09
N THR A 192 -10.86 32.35 -0.79
CA THR A 192 -9.70 33.20 -0.51
C THR A 192 -9.34 33.21 0.98
N LYS A 193 -10.21 32.66 1.85
CA LYS A 193 -9.98 32.58 3.29
C LYS A 193 -9.10 31.37 3.62
N GLU A 194 -8.20 31.56 4.58
CA GLU A 194 -7.40 30.48 5.15
C GLU A 194 -8.31 29.43 5.76
N LYS A 195 -8.11 28.17 5.35
CA LYS A 195 -8.77 27.00 5.94
C LYS A 195 -7.72 26.08 6.54
N ASN A 196 -7.97 25.62 7.75
CA ASN A 196 -7.21 24.51 8.33
C ASN A 196 -7.90 23.22 7.94
N VAL A 197 -7.14 22.29 7.38
CA VAL A 197 -7.65 20.99 6.92
C VAL A 197 -6.81 19.92 7.57
N LEU A 198 -7.47 19.03 8.32
CA LEU A 198 -6.85 17.82 8.83
C LEU A 198 -7.11 16.66 7.88
N ILE A 199 -6.02 16.06 7.45
CA ILE A 199 -6.02 14.88 6.61
C ILE A 199 -5.74 13.69 7.51
N PHE A 200 -6.66 12.74 7.49
CA PHE A 200 -6.56 11.46 8.16
C PHE A 200 -6.46 10.40 7.06
N ASP A 201 -5.27 9.85 6.87
CA ASP A 201 -4.97 8.90 5.81
C ASP A 201 -4.55 7.56 6.43
N LEU A 202 -5.45 6.59 6.42
CA LEU A 202 -5.23 5.24 6.94
C LEU A 202 -5.24 4.25 5.77
N GLY A 203 -4.04 3.99 5.25
CA GLY A 203 -3.82 3.18 4.07
C GLY A 203 -3.71 1.68 4.36
N GLY A 204 -3.09 0.96 3.41
CA GLY A 204 -2.86 -0.48 3.52
C GLY A 204 -1.86 -0.87 4.61
N GLY A 205 -0.81 -0.07 4.80
CA GLY A 205 0.21 -0.35 5.81
C GLY A 205 0.83 0.87 6.46
N THR A 206 0.25 2.04 6.20
CA THR A 206 0.73 3.34 6.67
C THR A 206 -0.45 4.15 7.20
N PHE A 207 -0.22 4.88 8.28
CA PHE A 207 -1.19 5.81 8.84
C PHE A 207 -0.55 7.20 8.98
N ASP A 208 -1.10 8.19 8.28
CA ASP A 208 -0.64 9.56 8.26
C ASP A 208 -1.75 10.50 8.73
N VAL A 209 -1.39 11.42 9.63
CA VAL A 209 -2.22 12.56 9.99
C VAL A 209 -1.43 13.83 9.70
N SER A 210 -2.04 14.74 8.94
CA SER A 210 -1.43 16.04 8.65
C SER A 210 -2.44 17.15 8.80
N LEU A 211 -2.05 18.23 9.48
CA LEU A 211 -2.81 19.48 9.48
C LEU A 211 -2.17 20.45 8.50
N LEU A 212 -2.96 20.96 7.55
CA LEU A 212 -2.53 21.92 6.54
C LEU A 212 -3.33 23.20 6.69
N ALA A 213 -2.69 24.35 6.48
CA ALA A 213 -3.40 25.57 6.13
C ALA A 213 -3.42 25.74 4.61
N ILE A 214 -4.58 26.06 4.08
CA ILE A 214 -4.83 26.28 2.66
C ILE A 214 -5.32 27.71 2.49
N THR A 215 -4.56 28.53 1.76
CA THR A 215 -4.91 29.92 1.46
C THR A 215 -4.52 30.24 0.02
N GLY A 216 -5.50 30.55 -0.84
CA GLY A 216 -5.23 31.03 -2.21
C GLY A 216 -4.34 30.09 -3.03
N GLY A 217 -4.52 28.77 -2.91
CA GLY A 217 -3.70 27.76 -3.61
C GLY A 217 -2.34 27.47 -2.98
N VAL A 218 -1.98 28.14 -1.88
CA VAL A 218 -0.81 27.82 -1.07
C VAL A 218 -1.18 26.78 -0.03
N PHE A 219 -0.47 25.65 -0.02
CA PHE A 219 -0.65 24.55 0.92
C PHE A 219 0.54 24.53 1.88
N ALA A 220 0.30 24.84 3.15
CA ALA A 220 1.33 24.85 4.18
C ALA A 220 1.06 23.77 5.23
N VAL A 221 1.93 22.77 5.32
CA VAL A 221 1.86 21.75 6.38
C VAL A 221 2.22 22.40 7.71
N LYS A 222 1.30 22.34 8.68
CA LYS A 222 1.48 22.89 10.04
C LYS A 222 2.10 21.87 10.99
N ALA A 223 1.60 20.64 10.94
CA ALA A 223 2.15 19.51 11.70
C ALA A 223 1.78 18.19 11.02
N THR A 224 2.60 17.18 11.28
CA THR A 224 2.36 15.80 10.85
C THR A 224 2.68 14.83 11.99
N ALA A 225 1.94 13.74 12.06
CA ALA A 225 2.21 12.58 12.88
C ALA A 225 1.64 11.35 12.18
N GLY A 226 1.97 10.16 12.65
CA GLY A 226 1.49 8.94 12.02
C GLY A 226 2.12 7.72 12.63
N ASP A 227 1.84 6.58 12.01
CA ASP A 227 2.45 5.29 12.29
C ASP A 227 2.80 4.64 10.95
N THR A 228 4.08 4.36 10.75
CA THR A 228 4.61 3.85 9.48
C THR A 228 4.35 2.35 9.29
N HIS A 229 3.78 1.69 10.31
CA HIS A 229 3.48 0.26 10.34
C HIS A 229 2.06 -0.06 10.76
N LEU A 230 1.13 0.89 10.66
CA LEU A 230 -0.29 0.67 10.95
C LEU A 230 -1.13 0.85 9.69
N GLY A 231 -1.90 -0.17 9.31
CA GLY A 231 -2.87 -0.05 8.23
C GLY A 231 -3.82 -1.22 8.10
N GLY A 232 -4.50 -1.27 6.96
CA GLY A 232 -5.48 -2.30 6.64
C GLY A 232 -4.96 -3.74 6.72
N GLU A 233 -3.66 -3.97 6.53
CA GLU A 233 -3.04 -5.29 6.62
C GLU A 233 -2.92 -5.80 8.05
N ASP A 234 -2.72 -4.91 9.01
CA ASP A 234 -2.70 -5.25 10.44
C ASP A 234 -4.09 -5.72 10.90
N PHE A 235 -5.13 -5.12 10.31
CA PHE A 235 -6.51 -5.55 10.56
C PHE A 235 -6.80 -6.92 9.93
N ASP A 236 -6.25 -7.17 8.73
CA ASP A 236 -6.34 -8.48 8.08
C ASP A 236 -5.54 -9.54 8.85
N ASN A 237 -4.37 -9.20 9.40
CA ASN A 237 -3.55 -10.06 10.26
C ASN A 237 -4.31 -10.45 11.53
N THR A 238 -4.92 -9.48 12.21
CA THR A 238 -5.72 -9.74 13.41
C THR A 238 -6.88 -10.68 13.12
N LEU A 239 -7.57 -10.48 11.99
CA LEU A 239 -8.65 -11.35 11.55
C LEU A 239 -8.15 -12.75 11.16
N LEU A 240 -6.99 -12.83 10.50
CA LEU A 240 -6.33 -14.09 10.15
C LEU A 240 -5.99 -14.91 11.39
N GLU A 241 -5.35 -14.31 12.40
CA GLU A 241 -5.00 -15.02 13.64
C GLU A 241 -6.24 -15.50 14.40
N HIS A 242 -7.29 -14.66 14.46
CA HIS A 242 -8.58 -15.06 15.01
C HIS A 242 -9.14 -16.34 14.35
N PHE A 243 -9.10 -16.41 13.02
CA PHE A 243 -9.61 -17.57 12.30
C PHE A 243 -8.66 -18.77 12.27
N LYS A 244 -7.34 -18.57 12.39
CA LYS A 244 -6.38 -19.66 12.62
C LYS A 244 -6.68 -20.36 13.95
N GLU A 245 -6.90 -19.60 15.01
CA GLU A 245 -7.31 -20.13 16.31
C GLU A 245 -8.67 -20.85 16.23
N GLU A 246 -9.63 -20.27 15.51
CA GLU A 246 -10.95 -20.89 15.32
C GLU A 246 -10.84 -22.22 14.55
N PHE A 247 -10.08 -22.27 13.46
CA PHE A 247 -9.82 -23.48 12.69
C PHE A 247 -9.16 -24.55 13.56
N LYS A 248 -8.14 -24.17 14.34
CA LYS A 248 -7.46 -25.06 15.29
C LYS A 248 -8.41 -25.60 16.35
N ARG A 249 -9.30 -24.76 16.87
CA ARG A 249 -10.31 -25.17 17.85
C ARG A 249 -11.33 -26.16 17.27
N LYS A 250 -11.86 -25.87 16.06
CA LYS A 250 -12.88 -26.66 15.35
C LYS A 250 -12.35 -27.99 14.83
N HIS A 251 -11.17 -27.99 14.20
CA HIS A 251 -10.65 -29.13 13.44
C HIS A 251 -9.42 -29.78 14.06
N LYS A 252 -8.86 -29.23 15.16
CA LYS A 252 -7.65 -29.72 15.84
C LYS A 252 -6.40 -29.75 14.96
N LYS A 253 -6.36 -28.90 13.93
CA LYS A 253 -5.25 -28.76 12.97
C LYS A 253 -4.72 -27.32 12.98
N ASP A 254 -3.42 -27.16 12.79
CA ASP A 254 -2.76 -25.85 12.78
C ASP A 254 -2.23 -25.53 11.37
N ILE A 255 -2.74 -24.45 10.78
CA ILE A 255 -2.36 -24.05 9.40
C ILE A 255 -1.12 -23.15 9.37
N SER A 256 -0.57 -22.76 10.53
CA SER A 256 0.51 -21.76 10.61
C SER A 256 1.78 -22.15 9.85
N GLY A 257 2.01 -23.45 9.64
CA GLY A 257 3.12 -23.97 8.85
C GLY A 257 2.86 -24.07 7.35
N ASP A 258 1.64 -23.81 6.88
CA ASP A 258 1.25 -23.91 5.47
C ASP A 258 1.03 -22.52 4.88
N ALA A 259 2.00 -22.07 4.07
CA ALA A 259 1.98 -20.77 3.43
C ALA A 259 0.79 -20.60 2.48
N ARG A 260 0.36 -21.67 1.78
CA ARG A 260 -0.76 -21.64 0.84
C ARG A 260 -2.08 -21.51 1.60
N ALA A 261 -2.31 -22.32 2.62
CA ALA A 261 -3.50 -22.25 3.47
C ALA A 261 -3.60 -20.87 4.13
N THR A 262 -2.51 -20.38 4.72
CA THR A 262 -2.43 -19.06 5.36
C THR A 262 -2.75 -17.95 4.37
N ARG A 263 -2.19 -17.99 3.15
CA ARG A 263 -2.48 -16.98 2.12
C ARG A 263 -3.94 -17.01 1.65
N ARG A 264 -4.52 -18.20 1.46
CA ARG A 264 -5.93 -18.34 1.07
C ARG A 264 -6.86 -17.78 2.13
N LEU A 265 -6.60 -18.07 3.41
CA LEU A 265 -7.38 -17.54 4.52
C LEU A 265 -7.23 -16.01 4.63
N ARG A 266 -6.01 -15.47 4.46
CA ARG A 266 -5.76 -14.02 4.44
C ARG A 266 -6.55 -13.31 3.34
N THR A 267 -6.59 -13.86 2.12
CA THR A 267 -7.39 -13.30 1.01
C THR A 267 -8.87 -13.27 1.36
N ALA A 268 -9.38 -14.32 2.03
CA ALA A 268 -10.77 -14.35 2.49
C ALA A 268 -11.01 -13.33 3.62
N CYS A 269 -10.05 -13.11 4.52
CA CYS A 269 -10.10 -12.09 5.56
C CYS A 269 -10.16 -10.67 4.97
N GLU A 270 -9.32 -10.36 3.98
CA GLU A 270 -9.33 -9.07 3.29
C GLU A 270 -10.71 -8.79 2.65
N ARG A 271 -11.30 -9.81 1.99
CA ARG A 271 -12.66 -9.72 1.43
C ARG A 271 -13.71 -9.51 2.53
N ALA A 272 -13.63 -10.26 3.63
CA ALA A 272 -14.55 -10.12 4.74
C ALA A 272 -14.48 -8.72 5.36
N LYS A 273 -13.27 -8.18 5.60
CA LYS A 273 -13.07 -6.80 6.06
C LYS A 273 -13.77 -5.79 5.16
N ARG A 274 -13.57 -5.88 3.84
CA ARG A 274 -14.22 -4.98 2.85
C ARG A 274 -15.75 -5.08 2.92
N THR A 275 -16.29 -6.29 3.04
CA THR A 275 -17.74 -6.51 3.18
C THR A 275 -18.29 -5.95 4.48
N LEU A 276 -17.56 -6.07 5.59
CA LEU A 276 -17.95 -5.55 6.90
C LEU A 276 -18.02 -4.02 6.94
N SER A 277 -17.33 -3.31 6.04
CA SER A 277 -17.47 -1.85 5.92
C SER A 277 -18.88 -1.40 5.51
N SER A 278 -19.66 -2.25 4.83
CA SER A 278 -21.04 -1.95 4.41
C SER A 278 -22.09 -2.82 5.10
N LEU A 279 -21.75 -4.07 5.49
CA LEU A 279 -22.66 -5.01 6.13
C LEU A 279 -22.33 -5.25 7.61
N ALA A 280 -23.35 -5.62 8.40
CA ALA A 280 -23.18 -5.90 9.83
C ALA A 280 -22.53 -7.26 10.12
N GLN A 281 -22.57 -8.19 9.16
CA GLN A 281 -21.96 -9.52 9.27
C GLN A 281 -21.62 -10.07 7.88
N THR A 282 -20.73 -11.04 7.84
CA THR A 282 -20.38 -11.79 6.62
C THR A 282 -19.87 -13.19 6.99
N THR A 283 -19.71 -14.04 5.99
CA THR A 283 -19.22 -15.41 6.12
C THR A 283 -17.91 -15.54 5.36
N ILE A 284 -16.90 -16.10 6.01
CA ILE A 284 -15.70 -16.60 5.35
C ILE A 284 -15.93 -18.07 4.98
N GLU A 285 -15.61 -18.39 3.74
CA GLU A 285 -15.69 -19.73 3.18
C GLU A 285 -14.46 -20.01 2.33
N VAL A 286 -13.74 -21.07 2.66
CA VAL A 286 -12.55 -21.54 1.94
C VAL A 286 -12.57 -23.05 1.83
N ASP A 287 -12.86 -23.55 0.63
CA ASP A 287 -12.89 -24.99 0.34
C ASP A 287 -11.50 -25.61 0.47
N SER A 288 -11.41 -26.80 1.08
CA SER A 288 -10.17 -27.55 1.26
C SER A 288 -9.03 -26.64 1.73
N LEU A 289 -9.27 -25.86 2.80
CA LEU A 289 -8.31 -24.89 3.31
C LEU A 289 -7.02 -25.59 3.71
N PHE A 290 -7.12 -26.71 4.42
CA PHE A 290 -5.96 -27.48 4.90
C PHE A 290 -6.28 -28.97 5.02
N GLU A 291 -5.44 -29.83 4.44
CA GLU A 291 -5.60 -31.30 4.46
C GLU A 291 -7.02 -31.79 4.09
N GLY A 292 -7.61 -31.20 3.05
CA GLY A 292 -8.96 -31.57 2.58
C GLY A 292 -10.11 -31.03 3.43
N VAL A 293 -9.83 -30.25 4.48
CA VAL A 293 -10.85 -29.71 5.39
C VAL A 293 -11.31 -28.34 4.90
N ASP A 294 -12.60 -28.21 4.62
CA ASP A 294 -13.25 -26.94 4.32
C ASP A 294 -13.31 -26.06 5.58
N PHE A 295 -13.19 -24.75 5.41
CA PHE A 295 -13.36 -23.80 6.50
C PHE A 295 -14.50 -22.84 6.22
N GLN A 296 -15.49 -22.82 7.12
CA GLN A 296 -16.58 -21.87 7.12
C GLN A 296 -16.75 -21.25 8.52
N ALA A 297 -16.81 -19.91 8.57
CA ALA A 297 -17.01 -19.16 9.80
C ALA A 297 -17.75 -17.84 9.55
N ASN A 298 -18.62 -17.45 10.48
CA ASN A 298 -19.31 -16.17 10.45
C ASN A 298 -18.57 -15.15 11.29
N ILE A 299 -18.54 -13.90 10.83
CA ILE A 299 -17.96 -12.77 11.56
C ILE A 299 -18.91 -11.57 11.49
N THR A 300 -19.10 -10.92 12.64
CA THR A 300 -19.87 -9.68 12.74
C THR A 300 -18.93 -8.48 12.72
N ARG A 301 -19.44 -7.32 12.30
CA ARG A 301 -18.71 -6.05 12.37
C ARG A 301 -18.27 -5.75 13.80
N ALA A 302 -19.16 -5.97 14.78
CA ALA A 302 -18.85 -5.77 16.19
C ALA A 302 -17.66 -6.62 16.66
N ARG A 303 -17.58 -7.89 16.22
CA ARG A 303 -16.44 -8.75 16.57
C ARG A 303 -15.16 -8.30 15.87
N PHE A 304 -15.24 -7.87 14.61
CA PHE A 304 -14.09 -7.29 13.89
C PHE A 304 -13.57 -6.01 14.56
N GLU A 305 -14.47 -5.14 15.02
CA GLU A 305 -14.13 -3.92 15.77
C GLU A 305 -13.52 -4.23 17.14
N GLU A 306 -14.04 -5.24 17.84
CA GLU A 306 -13.52 -5.68 19.14
C GLU A 306 -12.07 -6.16 19.03
N ILE A 307 -11.78 -7.07 18.10
CA ILE A 307 -10.43 -7.64 17.95
C ILE A 307 -9.41 -6.61 17.47
N ASN A 308 -9.84 -5.59 16.70
CA ASN A 308 -8.99 -4.50 16.22
C ASN A 308 -9.01 -3.24 17.10
N SER A 309 -9.69 -3.29 18.25
CA SER A 309 -9.93 -2.11 19.09
C SER A 309 -8.66 -1.37 19.49
N THR A 310 -7.57 -2.09 19.77
CA THR A 310 -6.27 -1.48 20.09
C THR A 310 -5.73 -0.69 18.90
N HIS A 311 -5.71 -1.29 17.70
CA HIS A 311 -5.26 -0.61 16.49
C HIS A 311 -6.13 0.61 16.16
N PHE A 312 -7.45 0.51 16.28
CA PHE A 312 -8.36 1.62 16.02
C PHE A 312 -8.16 2.77 17.01
N ASN A 313 -8.03 2.47 18.30
CA ASN A 313 -7.79 3.49 19.32
C ASN A 313 -6.44 4.20 19.13
N ASN A 314 -5.41 3.47 18.68
CA ASN A 314 -4.09 4.03 18.40
C ASN A 314 -4.12 5.10 17.29
N THR A 315 -5.14 5.10 16.42
CA THR A 315 -5.27 6.13 15.37
C THR A 315 -5.56 7.53 15.94
N ILE A 316 -6.09 7.63 17.17
CA ILE A 316 -6.48 8.91 17.77
C ILE A 316 -5.27 9.68 18.32
N GLU A 317 -4.23 8.98 18.76
CA GLU A 317 -3.06 9.64 19.37
C GLU A 317 -2.30 10.52 18.36
N PRO A 318 -2.03 10.09 17.11
CA PRO A 318 -1.47 10.96 16.07
C PRO A 318 -2.34 12.20 15.78
N VAL A 319 -3.66 12.08 15.81
CA VAL A 319 -4.58 13.23 15.67
C VAL A 319 -4.40 14.24 16.80
N LYS A 320 -4.37 13.76 18.05
CA LYS A 320 -4.12 14.63 19.22
C LYS A 320 -2.75 15.30 19.13
N LYS A 321 -1.72 14.55 18.73
CA LYS A 321 -0.34 15.05 18.57
C LYS A 321 -0.28 16.16 17.51
N VAL A 322 -0.88 15.95 16.33
CA VAL A 322 -0.92 16.96 15.25
C VAL A 322 -1.59 18.26 15.71
N LEU A 323 -2.74 18.17 16.37
CA LEU A 323 -3.44 19.33 16.90
C LEU A 323 -2.60 20.09 17.93
N LYS A 324 -1.95 19.35 18.84
CA LYS A 324 -1.07 19.93 19.87
C LYS A 324 0.15 20.61 19.24
N ASP A 325 0.85 19.93 18.34
CA ASP A 325 2.08 20.43 17.72
C ASP A 325 1.79 21.66 16.84
N ALA A 326 0.65 21.67 16.15
CA ALA A 326 0.20 22.82 15.36
C ALA A 326 -0.43 23.94 16.21
N LYS A 327 -0.70 23.70 17.51
CA LYS A 327 -1.38 24.62 18.43
C LYS A 327 -2.81 24.98 18.02
N PHE A 328 -3.56 24.00 17.53
CA PHE A 328 -4.98 24.12 17.17
C PHE A 328 -5.88 23.35 18.12
N ALA A 329 -7.03 23.93 18.49
CA ALA A 329 -8.12 23.20 19.12
C ALA A 329 -8.95 22.46 18.06
N LYS A 330 -9.65 21.39 18.48
CA LYS A 330 -10.50 20.57 17.60
C LYS A 330 -11.57 21.37 16.83
N LYS A 331 -12.02 22.50 17.37
CA LYS A 331 -13.07 23.35 16.76
C LYS A 331 -12.55 24.30 15.67
N GLU A 332 -11.24 24.36 15.49
CA GLU A 332 -10.56 25.28 14.56
C GLU A 332 -10.11 24.59 13.26
N VAL A 333 -10.48 23.31 13.11
CA VAL A 333 -10.05 22.37 12.09
C VAL A 333 -11.26 21.65 11.52
#